data_AF-A0A6V8Q018-F1
#
_entry.id   AF-A0A6V8Q018-F1
#
_cell.length_a   1.000
_cell.length_b   1.000
_cell.length_c   1.000
_cell.angle_alpha   90.00
_cell.angle_beta   90.00
_cell.angle_gamma   90.00
#
_symmetry.space_group_name_H-M   'P 1'
#
loop_
_entity.id
_entity.type
_entity.pdbx_description
1 polymer ?
#
loop_
_entity_poly.entity_id
_entity_poly.type
_entity_poly.pdbx_seq_one_letter_code
_entity_poly.pdbx_strand_id
1 'polypeptide(L)'
;MEGEKAKLPISALFATNIAIGFVVAITILAIIFPAFKAFLGAILWHHWVAKGILMTIVFVVVLLLSFYLGFFKEPTENSLAKHIIFTIGVILAGVFAMFFPWLIIYH
;
A
#
# COMPACT_ATOMS: atom_id res chain seq x y z
N MET A 1 -29.08 2.60 -6.38
CA MET A 1 -28.54 2.11 -5.09
C MET A 1 -27.48 1.01 -5.24
N GLU A 2 -27.27 0.41 -6.43
CA GLU A 2 -26.16 -0.55 -6.63
C GLU A 2 -24.79 0.12 -6.78
N GLY A 3 -24.70 1.28 -7.43
CA GLY A 3 -23.44 2.01 -7.63
C GLY A 3 -22.74 2.46 -6.35
N GLU A 4 -23.48 2.74 -5.27
CA GLU A 4 -22.87 3.09 -3.98
C GLU A 4 -22.19 1.90 -3.30
N LYS A 5 -22.71 0.67 -3.50
CA LYS A 5 -22.19 -0.53 -2.85
C LYS A 5 -20.79 -0.89 -3.34
N ALA A 6 -20.49 -0.65 -4.61
CA ALA A 6 -19.17 -0.93 -5.20
C ALA A 6 -18.15 0.21 -4.98
N LYS A 7 -18.57 1.39 -4.52
CA LYS A 7 -17.68 2.53 -4.27
C LYS A 7 -16.69 2.26 -3.14
N LEU A 8 -17.17 1.69 -2.02
CA LEU A 8 -16.32 1.38 -0.87
C LEU A 8 -15.26 0.31 -1.20
N PRO A 9 -15.60 -0.85 -1.82
CA PRO A 9 -14.60 -1.83 -2.26
C PRO A 9 -13.55 -1.27 -3.20
N ILE A 10 -13.94 -0.44 -4.18
CA ILE A 10 -12.98 0.16 -5.13
C ILE A 10 -12.06 1.16 -4.43
N SER A 11 -12.61 1.99 -3.54
CA SER A 11 -11.83 2.93 -2.73
C SER A 11 -10.84 2.19 -1.82
N ALA A 12 -11.26 1.06 -1.24
CA ALA A 12 -10.39 0.19 -0.45
C ALA A 12 -9.27 -0.44 -1.29
N LEU A 13 -9.58 -0.99 -2.46
CA LEU A 13 -8.57 -1.53 -3.38
C LEU A 13 -7.55 -0.47 -3.81
N PHE A 14 -8.02 0.74 -4.11
CA PHE A 14 -7.14 1.87 -4.42
C PHE A 14 -6.23 2.22 -3.23
N ALA A 15 -6.79 2.35 -2.04
CA ALA A 15 -6.02 2.61 -0.82
C ALA A 15 -5.00 1.50 -0.53
N THR A 16 -5.36 0.22 -0.76
CA THR A 16 -4.45 -0.92 -0.65
C THR A 16 -3.27 -0.77 -1.61
N ASN A 17 -3.50 -0.39 -2.87
CA ASN A 17 -2.42 -0.24 -3.85
C ASN A 17 -1.41 0.85 -3.44
N ILE A 18 -1.92 1.99 -2.95
CA ILE A 18 -1.06 3.07 -2.45
C ILE A 18 -0.31 2.63 -1.19
N ALA A 19 -0.97 1.94 -0.27
CA ALA A 19 -0.35 1.42 0.96
C ALA A 19 0.76 0.39 0.64
N ILE A 20 0.56 -0.48 -0.35
CA ILE A 20 1.60 -1.41 -0.83
C ILE A 20 2.78 -0.64 -1.40
N GLY A 21 2.54 0.33 -2.29
CA GLY A 21 3.61 1.14 -2.87
C GLY A 21 4.44 1.85 -1.78
N PHE A 22 3.75 2.42 -0.78
CA PHE A 22 4.38 3.05 0.37
C PHE A 22 5.23 2.06 1.20
N VAL A 23 4.68 0.90 1.56
CA VAL A 23 5.39 -0.06 2.43
C VAL A 23 6.59 -0.70 1.71
N VAL A 24 6.52 -0.87 0.39
CA VAL A 24 7.65 -1.27 -0.46
C VAL A 24 8.73 -0.20 -0.42
N ALA A 25 8.40 1.06 -0.71
CA ALA A 25 9.36 2.16 -0.74
C ALA A 25 10.07 2.35 0.61
N ILE A 26 9.32 2.40 1.72
CA ILE A 26 9.91 2.57 3.05
C ILE A 26 10.74 1.36 3.48
N THR A 27 10.40 0.15 3.00
CA THR A 27 11.20 -1.06 3.26
C THR A 27 12.51 -1.01 2.50
N ILE A 28 12.51 -0.64 1.22
CA ILE A 28 13.72 -0.45 0.43
C ILE A 28 14.61 0.63 1.06
N LEU A 29 14.05 1.77 1.47
CA LEU A 29 14.80 2.83 2.15
C LEU A 29 15.41 2.34 3.46
N ALA A 30 14.69 1.55 4.26
CA ALA A 30 15.21 0.99 5.51
C ALA A 30 16.32 -0.05 5.28
N ILE A 31 16.34 -0.71 4.12
CA ILE A 31 17.43 -1.62 3.75
C ILE A 31 18.67 -0.82 3.33
N ILE A 32 18.51 0.21 2.50
CA ILE A 32 19.62 1.00 1.95
C ILE A 32 20.24 1.94 2.99
N PHE A 33 19.43 2.49 3.90
CA PHE A 33 19.85 3.50 4.87
C PHE A 33 19.67 3.00 6.32
N PRO A 34 20.73 2.45 6.95
CA PRO A 34 20.66 1.96 8.33
C PRO A 34 20.18 3.00 9.35
N ALA A 35 20.56 4.27 9.17
CA ALA A 35 20.12 5.37 10.03
C ALA A 35 18.60 5.56 9.97
N PHE A 36 18.00 5.42 8.79
CA PHE A 36 16.54 5.51 8.62
C PHE A 36 15.83 4.32 9.29
N LYS A 37 16.38 3.10 9.15
CA LYS A 37 15.87 1.92 9.86
C LYS A 37 15.93 2.09 11.38
N ALA A 38 17.03 2.66 11.90
CA ALA A 38 17.19 2.95 13.32
C ALA A 38 16.19 4.03 13.79
N PHE A 39 16.00 5.10 13.02
CA PHE A 39 15.00 6.12 13.28
C PHE A 39 13.58 5.53 13.37
N LEU A 40 13.19 4.67 12.43
CA LEU A 40 11.91 3.97 12.49
C LEU A 40 11.76 3.12 13.75
N GLY A 41 12.84 2.44 14.16
CA GLY A 41 12.88 1.68 15.41
C GLY A 41 12.78 2.55 16.66
N ALA A 42 13.36 3.75 16.65
CA ALA A 42 13.35 4.66 17.80
C ALA A 42 11.95 5.21 18.10
N ILE A 43 11.11 5.44 17.08
CA ILE A 43 9.77 6.01 17.28
C ILE A 43 8.79 4.95 17.80
N LEU A 44 8.82 3.73 17.26
CA LEU A 44 7.80 2.69 17.52
C LEU A 44 8.39 1.37 18.02
N TRP A 45 9.51 1.45 18.73
CA TRP A 45 10.30 0.36 19.34
C TRP A 45 10.96 -0.62 18.35
N HIS A 46 10.26 -0.96 17.27
CA HIS A 46 10.71 -1.86 16.24
C HIS A 46 10.34 -1.33 14.84
N HIS A 47 11.35 -1.27 13.96
CA HIS A 47 11.21 -0.70 12.62
C HIS A 47 10.16 -1.41 11.73
N TRP A 48 9.86 -2.69 11.98
CA TRP A 48 8.80 -3.41 11.27
C TRP A 48 7.40 -3.00 11.77
N VAL A 49 7.24 -2.80 13.07
CA VAL A 49 6.01 -2.23 13.68
C VAL A 49 5.77 -0.81 13.17
N ALA A 50 6.82 0.00 13.09
CA ALA A 50 6.76 1.36 12.56
C ALA A 50 6.18 1.41 11.15
N LYS A 51 6.70 0.56 10.26
CA LYS A 51 6.22 0.46 8.87
C LYS A 51 4.75 0.01 8.82
N GLY A 52 4.34 -0.94 9.66
CA GLY A 52 2.95 -1.40 9.75
C GLY A 52 1.98 -0.29 10.15
N ILE A 53 2.32 0.47 11.20
CA ILE A 53 1.50 1.61 11.65
C ILE A 53 1.42 2.70 10.58
N LEU A 54 2.56 3.08 9.99
CA LEU A 54 2.59 4.08 8.92
C LEU A 54 1.78 3.64 7.69
N MET A 55 1.88 2.36 7.30
CA MET A 55 1.08 1.79 6.21
C MET A 55 -0.42 1.84 6.51
N THR A 56 -0.83 1.50 7.74
CA THR A 56 -2.23 1.59 8.16
C THR A 56 -2.74 3.03 8.12
N ILE A 57 -1.94 3.99 8.59
CA ILE A 57 -2.29 5.42 8.51
C ILE A 57 -2.47 5.85 7.05
N VAL A 58 -1.54 5.50 6.16
CA VAL A 58 -1.64 5.79 4.73
C VAL A 58 -2.89 5.16 4.13
N PHE A 59 -3.17 3.89 4.43
CA PHE A 59 -4.37 3.20 3.96
C PHE A 59 -5.64 3.93 4.40
N VAL A 60 -5.78 4.25 5.70
CA VAL A 60 -6.97 4.92 6.24
C VAL A 60 -7.14 6.30 5.60
N VAL A 61 -6.07 7.08 5.51
CA VAL A 61 -6.12 8.42 4.91
C VAL A 61 -6.55 8.33 3.43
N VAL A 62 -5.93 7.44 2.64
CA VAL A 62 -6.27 7.30 1.21
C VAL A 62 -7.68 6.74 1.03
N LEU A 63 -8.13 5.82 1.88
CA LEU A 63 -9.48 5.29 1.86
C LEU A 63 -10.50 6.40 2.10
N LEU A 64 -10.33 7.19 3.16
CA LEU A 64 -11.23 8.29 3.48
C LEU A 64 -11.23 9.34 2.36
N LEU A 65 -10.05 9.75 1.88
CA LEU A 65 -9.95 10.72 0.79
C LEU A 65 -10.63 10.20 -0.48
N SER A 66 -10.36 8.97 -0.90
CA SER A 66 -10.94 8.41 -2.12
C SER A 66 -12.45 8.18 -2.03
N PHE A 67 -12.94 7.76 -0.87
CA PHE A 67 -14.36 7.57 -0.63
C PHE A 67 -15.13 8.90 -0.59
N TYR A 68 -14.65 9.88 0.20
CA TYR A 68 -15.37 11.15 0.40
C TYR A 68 -15.19 12.14 -0.77
N LEU A 69 -14.00 12.22 -1.38
CA LEU A 69 -13.77 13.12 -2.52
C LEU A 69 -14.34 12.57 -3.84
N GLY A 70 -14.83 11.33 -3.86
CA GLY A 70 -15.55 10.78 -5.00
C GLY A 70 -14.69 10.57 -6.24
N PHE A 71 -13.44 10.10 -6.07
CA PHE A 71 -12.53 9.84 -7.21
C PHE A 71 -13.07 8.81 -8.22
N PHE A 72 -14.05 7.99 -7.82
CA PHE A 72 -14.67 6.98 -8.67
C PHE A 72 -16.14 7.32 -8.94
N LYS A 73 -16.46 7.59 -10.21
CA LYS A 73 -17.85 7.69 -10.70
C LYS A 73 -18.46 6.28 -10.84
N GLU A 74 -19.80 6.22 -10.77
CA GLU A 74 -20.64 5.03 -10.70
C GLU A 74 -19.97 3.72 -11.17
N PRO A 75 -19.50 2.90 -10.22
CA PRO A 75 -18.75 1.70 -10.55
C PRO A 75 -19.64 0.62 -11.15
N THR A 76 -19.26 0.15 -12.34
CA THR A 76 -19.80 -1.05 -12.97
C THR A 76 -19.10 -2.31 -12.43
N GLU A 77 -19.72 -3.49 -12.53
CA GLU A 77 -19.11 -4.76 -12.10
C GLU A 77 -17.74 -5.01 -12.76
N ASN A 78 -17.61 -4.66 -14.04
CA ASN A 78 -16.36 -4.78 -14.78
C ASN A 78 -15.26 -3.85 -14.23
N SER A 79 -15.62 -2.73 -13.58
CA SER A 79 -14.66 -1.86 -12.91
C SER A 79 -14.07 -2.53 -11.67
N LEU A 80 -14.88 -3.22 -10.87
CA LEU A 80 -14.41 -3.89 -9.66
C LEU A 80 -13.40 -5.01 -10.00
N ALA A 81 -13.72 -5.85 -10.97
CA ALA A 81 -12.83 -6.93 -11.41
C ALA A 81 -11.46 -6.41 -11.87
N LYS A 82 -11.44 -5.30 -12.62
CA LYS A 82 -10.19 -4.66 -13.06
C LYS A 82 -9.34 -4.17 -11.88
N HIS A 83 -9.96 -3.56 -10.86
CA HIS A 83 -9.24 -3.12 -9.67
C HIS A 83 -8.69 -4.29 -8.86
N ILE A 84 -9.43 -5.39 -8.74
CA ILE A 84 -8.95 -6.61 -8.07
C ILE A 84 -7.73 -7.18 -8.80
N ILE A 85 -7.81 -7.38 -10.11
CA ILE A 85 -6.70 -7.91 -10.92
C ILE A 85 -5.48 -6.98 -10.82
N PHE A 86 -5.70 -5.67 -10.90
CA PHE A 86 -4.63 -4.69 -10.73
C PHE A 86 -3.98 -4.79 -9.34
N THR A 87 -4.78 -4.90 -8.27
CA THR A 87 -4.26 -5.07 -6.90
C THR A 87 -3.45 -6.35 -6.74
N ILE A 88 -3.89 -7.46 -7.33
CA ILE A 88 -3.10 -8.71 -7.35
C ILE A 88 -1.76 -8.46 -8.05
N GLY A 89 -1.77 -7.78 -9.20
CA GLY A 89 -0.54 -7.39 -9.90
C GLY A 89 0.40 -6.54 -9.05
N VAL A 90 -0.12 -5.55 -8.33
CA VAL A 90 0.65 -4.68 -7.42
C VAL A 90 1.24 -5.48 -6.25
N ILE A 91 0.50 -6.43 -5.67
CA ILE A 91 1.00 -7.32 -4.62
C ILE A 91 2.19 -8.14 -5.14
N LEU A 92 2.04 -8.79 -6.30
CA LEU A 92 3.10 -9.60 -6.90
C LEU A 92 4.34 -8.76 -7.22
N ALA A 93 4.14 -7.58 -7.81
CA ALA A 93 5.23 -6.65 -8.09
C ALA A 93 5.91 -6.15 -6.80
N GLY A 94 5.15 -5.87 -5.74
CA GLY A 94 5.67 -5.44 -4.45
C GLY A 94 6.52 -6.52 -3.77
N VAL A 95 6.06 -7.78 -3.78
CA VAL A 95 6.82 -8.92 -3.27
C VAL A 95 8.14 -9.05 -4.05
N PHE A 96 8.06 -9.04 -5.38
CA PHE A 96 9.27 -9.13 -6.22
C PHE A 96 10.26 -7.98 -5.96
N ALA A 97 9.76 -6.75 -5.84
CA ALA A 97 10.57 -5.57 -5.55
C ALA A 97 11.27 -5.66 -4.18
N MET A 98 10.65 -6.28 -3.17
CA MET A 98 11.29 -6.48 -1.87
C MET A 98 12.39 -7.56 -1.89
N PHE A 99 12.34 -8.52 -2.82
CA PHE A 99 13.37 -9.55 -2.97
C PHE A 99 14.65 -9.03 -3.64
N PHE A 100 14.56 -8.03 -4.50
CA PHE A 100 15.70 -7.55 -5.30
C PHE A 100 16.84 -6.92 -4.46
N PRO A 101 16.57 -6.03 -3.47
CA PRO A 101 17.60 -5.52 -2.57
C PRO A 101 18.29 -6.62 -1.76
N TRP A 102 17.55 -7.69 -1.41
CA TRP A 102 18.12 -8.83 -0.70
C TRP A 102 19.12 -9.58 -1.58
N LEU A 103 18.79 -9.81 -2.86
CA LEU A 103 19.71 -10.45 -3.81
C LEU A 103 20.98 -9.63 -4.07
N ILE A 104 20.92 -8.30 -4.06
CA ILE A 104 22.08 -7.42 -4.32
C ILE A 104 23.01 -7.30 -3.10
N ILE A 105 22.48 -7.33 -1.88
CA ILE A 105 23.27 -7.08 -0.66
C ILE A 105 23.99 -8.34 -0.18
N TYR A 106 23.45 -9.52 -0.48
CA TYR A 106 23.93 -10.80 0.04
C TYR A 106 24.64 -11.69 -0.99
N HIS A 107 24.82 -11.23 -2.23
CA HIS A 107 25.65 -11.86 -3.27
C HIS A 107 26.63 -10.84 -3.87
#